data_AF-A0A8S9PQS3-F1
#
_entry.id   AF-A0A8S9PQS3-F1
#
_cell.length_a   1.000
_cell.length_b   1.000
_cell.length_c   1.000
_cell.angle_alpha   90.00
_cell.angle_beta   90.00
_cell.angle_gamma   90.00
#
_symmetry.space_group_name_H-M   'P 1'
#
loop_
_entity.id
_entity.type
_entity.pdbx_description
1 polymer ?
#
loop_
_entity_poly.entity_id
_entity_poly.type
_entity_poly.pdbx_seq_one_letter_code
_entity_poly.pdbx_strand_id
1 'polypeptide(L)'
;MDHISIASLPGMYQRTVTMNSLGKTFSLTGWKTGWAIAPPHLTWGIRQAQTYLTFRTSTPMQYAAVAALEAPGCYFKELRRDYSAKKEILVKGLDFGRSWVCSVSLEWDLLCGCGSHADWEEGKSLVRFAFCNDEEKLRSAVERMKLKLKFAISS
;
A
#
# COMPACT_ATOMS: atom_id res chain seq x y z
N MET A 1 12.83 -5.00 -6.87
CA MET A 1 13.08 -3.56 -7.09
C MET A 1 13.25 -2.93 -5.74
N ASP A 2 14.33 -2.17 -5.58
CA ASP A 2 14.57 -1.40 -4.36
C ASP A 2 13.79 -0.08 -4.42
N HIS A 3 13.34 0.39 -3.26
CA HIS A 3 12.67 1.68 -3.17
C HIS A 3 13.72 2.80 -3.28
N ILE A 4 13.58 3.67 -4.28
CA ILE A 4 14.43 4.84 -4.49
C ILE A 4 13.64 6.09 -4.07
N SER A 5 14.16 6.82 -3.10
CA SER A 5 13.56 8.10 -2.71
C SER A 5 13.77 9.13 -3.81
N ILE A 6 12.73 9.87 -4.20
CA ILE A 6 12.86 10.97 -5.16
C ILE A 6 13.89 12.00 -4.65
N ALA A 7 13.92 12.25 -3.34
CA ALA A 7 14.85 13.21 -2.74
C ALA A 7 16.33 12.79 -2.84
N SER A 8 16.64 11.51 -3.09
CA SER A 8 18.02 11.05 -3.31
C SER A 8 18.51 11.24 -4.74
N LEU A 9 17.63 11.64 -5.67
CA LEU A 9 18.02 11.89 -7.07
C LEU A 9 18.72 13.25 -7.22
N PRO A 10 19.68 13.40 -8.15
CA PRO A 10 20.39 14.65 -8.39
C PRO A 10 19.43 15.83 -8.61
N GLY A 11 19.62 16.90 -7.84
CA GLY A 11 18.81 18.13 -7.93
C GLY A 11 17.37 18.02 -7.43
N MET A 12 16.92 16.88 -6.91
CA MET A 12 15.54 16.71 -6.44
C MET A 12 15.33 17.10 -4.97
N TYR A 13 16.36 16.97 -4.12
CA TYR A 13 16.26 17.26 -2.68
C TYR A 13 15.60 18.62 -2.37
N GLN A 14 15.99 19.68 -3.10
CA GLN A 14 15.50 21.03 -2.87
C GLN A 14 14.02 21.25 -3.24
N ARG A 15 13.37 20.29 -3.90
CA ARG A 15 11.98 20.44 -4.38
C ARG A 15 11.09 19.26 -4.01
N THR A 16 11.53 18.42 -3.08
CA THR A 16 10.81 17.22 -2.67
C THR A 16 10.47 17.27 -1.19
N VAL A 17 9.19 17.07 -0.88
CA VAL A 17 8.72 16.74 0.47
C VAL A 17 8.55 15.23 0.53
N THR A 18 9.37 14.57 1.33
CA THR A 18 9.26 13.12 1.57
C THR A 18 8.33 12.90 2.74
N MET A 19 7.20 12.25 2.50
CA MET A 19 6.20 11.93 3.53
C MET A 19 6.20 10.44 3.83
N ASN A 20 6.05 10.07 5.10
CA ASN A 20 5.91 8.69 5.53
C ASN A 20 4.99 8.59 6.76
N SER A 21 4.50 7.39 7.06
CA SER A 21 3.56 7.15 8.16
C SER A 21 3.72 5.76 8.76
N LEU A 22 3.17 5.57 9.97
CA LEU A 22 3.15 4.25 10.60
C LEU A 22 2.03 3.35 10.08
N GLY A 23 1.08 3.90 9.31
CA GLY A 23 -0.22 3.26 9.09
C GLY A 23 -0.11 1.89 8.45
N LYS A 24 0.71 1.75 7.41
CA LYS A 24 0.83 0.52 6.63
C LYS A 24 1.89 -0.40 7.20
N THR A 25 3.09 0.11 7.41
CA THR A 25 4.24 -0.67 7.87
C THR A 25 3.99 -1.31 9.23
N PHE A 26 3.28 -0.62 10.12
CA PHE A 26 3.03 -1.09 11.49
C PHE A 26 1.57 -1.43 11.77
N SER A 27 0.71 -1.46 10.74
CA SER A 27 -0.74 -1.69 10.89
C SER A 27 -1.43 -0.68 11.83
N LEU A 28 -0.91 0.54 11.95
CA LEU A 28 -1.42 1.60 12.83
C LEU A 28 -2.28 2.64 12.09
N THR A 29 -3.11 2.22 11.13
CA THR A 29 -3.89 3.12 10.24
C THR A 29 -4.83 4.07 10.99
N GLY A 30 -5.34 3.64 12.15
CA GLY A 30 -6.20 4.44 13.02
C GLY A 30 -5.46 5.51 13.81
N TRP A 31 -4.13 5.43 13.95
CA TRP A 31 -3.35 6.34 14.81
C TRP A 31 -3.03 7.67 14.14
N LYS A 32 -3.24 7.80 12.83
CA LYS A 32 -3.05 9.04 12.06
C LYS A 32 -1.70 9.72 12.34
N THR A 33 -0.65 8.92 12.50
CA THR A 33 0.69 9.38 12.84
C THR A 33 1.63 9.19 11.65
N GLY A 34 2.27 10.29 11.26
CA GLY A 34 3.24 10.34 10.17
C GLY A 34 4.12 11.57 10.28
N TRP A 35 5.07 11.68 9.35
CA TRP A 35 6.05 12.76 9.33
C TRP A 35 6.36 13.19 7.90
N ALA A 36 6.90 14.40 7.78
CA ALA A 36 7.38 14.97 6.54
C ALA A 36 8.83 15.43 6.72
N ILE A 37 9.68 15.10 5.74
CA ILE A 37 11.08 15.53 5.66
C ILE A 37 11.20 16.37 4.39
N ALA A 38 11.67 17.61 4.54
CA ALA A 38 11.81 18.55 3.43
C ALA A 38 12.90 19.58 3.73
N PRO A 39 13.41 20.28 2.69
CA PRO A 39 14.33 21.40 2.88
C PRO A 39 13.66 22.57 3.63
N PRO A 40 14.44 23.44 4.29
CA PRO A 40 13.92 24.50 5.16
C PRO A 40 12.85 25.40 4.51
N HIS A 41 13.05 25.77 3.25
CA HIS A 41 12.13 26.65 2.54
C HIS A 41 10.77 26.01 2.23
N LEU A 42 10.68 24.67 2.12
CA LEU A 42 9.41 23.95 1.96
C LEU A 42 8.76 23.61 3.31
N THR A 43 9.57 23.21 4.30
CA THR A 43 9.05 22.85 5.63
C THR A 43 8.38 24.02 6.35
N TRP A 44 8.77 25.26 6.04
CA TRP A 44 8.16 26.45 6.62
C TRP A 44 6.63 26.45 6.45
N GLY A 45 6.13 26.29 5.22
CA GLY A 45 4.70 26.30 4.93
C GLY A 45 3.97 25.11 5.58
N ILE A 46 4.59 23.93 5.60
CA ILE A 46 4.03 22.73 6.25
C ILE A 46 3.83 22.97 7.75
N ARG A 47 4.83 23.58 8.41
CA ARG A 47 4.76 23.87 9.85
C ARG A 47 3.68 24.90 10.16
N GLN A 48 3.54 25.94 9.33
CA GLN A 48 2.45 26.91 9.48
C GLN A 48 1.08 26.20 9.39
N ALA A 49 0.86 25.43 8.33
CA ALA A 49 -0.38 24.68 8.16
C ALA A 49 -0.66 23.73 9.33
N GLN A 50 0.37 23.02 9.82
CA GLN A 50 0.24 22.12 10.96
C GLN A 50 -0.15 22.86 12.24
N THR A 51 0.44 24.03 12.50
CA THR A 51 0.10 24.86 13.66
C THR A 51 -1.37 25.31 13.64
N TYR A 52 -1.92 25.64 12.46
CA TYR A 52 -3.31 26.08 12.33
C TYR A 52 -4.34 24.95 12.31
N LEU A 53 -4.04 23.81 11.67
CA LEU A 53 -5.02 22.75 11.44
C LEU A 53 -5.12 21.76 12.60
N THR A 54 -3.97 21.36 13.17
CA THR A 54 -3.93 20.27 14.16
C THR A 54 -3.15 20.66 15.41
N PHE A 55 -2.35 21.73 15.33
CA PHE A 55 -1.43 22.23 16.35
C PHE A 55 -0.33 21.23 16.75
N ARG A 56 -0.69 20.04 17.25
CA ARG A 56 0.21 18.97 17.69
C ARG A 56 -0.41 17.59 17.44
N THR A 57 0.44 16.62 17.11
CA THR A 57 0.08 15.20 17.11
C THR A 57 0.06 14.66 18.55
N SER A 58 -0.74 13.64 18.82
CA SER A 58 -0.82 12.96 20.13
C SER A 58 0.56 12.57 20.66
N THR A 59 0.96 13.09 21.83
CA THR A 59 2.28 12.84 22.42
C THR A 59 2.55 11.36 22.70
N PRO A 60 1.63 10.58 23.31
CA PRO A 60 1.84 9.13 23.48
C PRO A 60 2.07 8.40 22.16
N MET A 61 1.38 8.80 21.08
CA MET A 61 1.56 8.20 19.75
C MET A 61 2.92 8.53 19.15
N GLN A 62 3.48 9.72 19.45
CA GLN A 62 4.85 10.07 19.04
C GLN A 62 5.89 9.16 19.73
N TYR A 63 5.72 8.86 21.02
CA TYR A 63 6.62 7.90 21.71
C TYR A 63 6.50 6.48 21.13
N ALA A 64 5.28 6.02 20.89
CA ALA A 64 5.07 4.72 20.28
C ALA A 64 5.57 4.67 18.81
N ALA A 65 5.57 5.80 18.09
CA ALA A 65 6.19 5.92 16.77
C ALA A 65 7.70 5.65 16.83
N VAL A 66 8.39 6.21 17.83
CA VAL A 66 9.83 5.97 18.05
C VAL A 66 10.07 4.48 18.29
N ALA A 67 9.33 3.87 19.21
CA ALA A 67 9.45 2.43 19.49
C ALA A 67 9.18 1.56 18.25
N ALA A 68 8.21 1.94 17.41
CA ALA A 68 7.94 1.23 16.15
C ALA A 68 9.10 1.38 15.15
N LEU A 69 9.68 2.57 15.02
CA LEU A 69 10.82 2.82 14.12
C LEU A 69 12.10 2.09 14.57
N GLU A 70 12.22 1.77 15.85
CA GLU A 70 13.30 0.98 16.45
C GLU A 70 13.06 -0.53 16.38
N ALA A 71 11.97 -0.98 15.73
CA ALA A 71 11.66 -2.39 15.60
C ALA A 71 12.83 -3.18 14.97
N PRO A 72 13.11 -4.41 15.47
CA PRO A 72 14.22 -5.21 14.99
C PRO A 72 14.03 -5.62 13.52
N GLY A 73 15.13 -5.81 12.79
CA GLY A 73 15.09 -6.16 11.37
C GLY A 73 14.30 -7.43 11.02
N CYS A 74 14.11 -8.36 11.97
CA CYS A 74 13.26 -9.54 11.80
C CYS A 74 11.79 -9.17 11.52
N TYR A 75 11.28 -8.10 12.16
CA TYR A 75 9.91 -7.62 11.98
C TYR A 75 9.60 -7.36 10.51
N PHE A 76 10.47 -6.63 9.80
CA PHE A 76 10.26 -6.29 8.39
C PHE A 76 10.38 -7.51 7.46
N LYS A 77 11.22 -8.50 7.83
CA LYS A 77 11.34 -9.75 7.08
C LYS A 77 10.06 -10.58 7.18
N GLU A 78 9.52 -10.71 8.39
CA GLU A 78 8.25 -11.40 8.64
C GLU A 78 7.09 -10.68 7.95
N LEU A 79 6.99 -9.36 8.09
CA LEU A 79 6.01 -8.54 7.41
C LEU A 79 6.05 -8.77 5.88
N ARG A 80 7.24 -8.74 5.28
CA ARG A 80 7.39 -9.01 3.84
C ARG A 80 6.95 -10.42 3.48
N ARG A 81 7.33 -11.43 4.28
CA ARG A 81 6.96 -12.83 4.04
C ARG A 81 5.46 -13.01 4.06
N ASP A 82 4.80 -12.52 5.10
CA ASP A 82 3.37 -12.73 5.33
C ASP A 82 2.53 -12.08 4.23
N TYR A 83 2.86 -10.86 3.81
CA TYR A 83 2.14 -10.22 2.72
C TYR A 83 2.49 -10.76 1.34
N SER A 84 3.69 -11.30 1.14
CA SER A 84 4.03 -12.02 -0.09
C SER A 84 3.18 -13.28 -0.23
N ALA A 85 2.97 -14.03 0.85
CA ALA A 85 2.09 -15.21 0.87
C ALA A 85 0.63 -14.83 0.56
N LYS A 86 0.12 -13.76 1.19
CA LYS A 86 -1.25 -13.25 0.92
C LYS A 86 -1.45 -12.79 -0.52
N LYS A 87 -0.45 -12.09 -1.08
CA LYS A 87 -0.45 -11.71 -2.50
C LYS A 87 -0.47 -12.93 -3.40
N GLU A 88 0.33 -13.95 -3.09
CA GLU A 88 0.42 -15.18 -3.87
C GLU A 88 -0.91 -15.94 -3.90
N ILE A 89 -1.66 -15.95 -2.78
CA ILE A 89 -3.01 -16.51 -2.72
C ILE A 89 -3.94 -15.81 -3.72
N LEU A 90 -3.93 -14.47 -3.77
CA LEU A 90 -4.76 -13.73 -4.72
C LEU A 90 -4.32 -13.97 -6.17
N VAL A 91 -3.02 -13.89 -6.46
CA VAL A 91 -2.50 -14.07 -7.83
C VAL A 91 -2.84 -15.46 -8.36
N LYS A 92 -2.50 -16.53 -7.62
CA LYS A 92 -2.87 -17.90 -7.98
C LYS A 92 -4.39 -18.11 -8.03
N GLY A 93 -5.09 -17.41 -7.14
CA GLY A 93 -6.54 -17.45 -7.04
C GLY A 93 -7.26 -16.86 -8.25
N LEU A 94 -6.66 -15.85 -8.90
CA LEU A 94 -7.22 -15.11 -10.03
C LEU A 94 -6.73 -15.63 -11.40
N ASP A 95 -5.70 -16.49 -11.43
CA ASP A 95 -5.17 -17.12 -12.65
C ASP A 95 -6.07 -18.23 -13.26
N PHE A 96 -7.34 -18.30 -12.86
CA PHE A 96 -8.27 -19.27 -13.43
C PHE A 96 -8.87 -18.72 -14.75
N GLY A 97 -8.68 -19.46 -15.83
CA GLY A 97 -9.38 -19.21 -17.11
C GLY A 97 -8.76 -18.16 -18.04
N ARG A 98 -7.47 -17.80 -17.87
CA ARG A 98 -6.72 -16.89 -18.77
C ARG A 98 -7.31 -15.50 -18.99
N SER A 99 -8.34 -15.13 -18.24
CA SER A 99 -9.07 -13.88 -18.45
C SER A 99 -8.61 -12.77 -17.52
N TRP A 100 -7.87 -13.01 -16.43
CA TRP A 100 -7.46 -11.96 -15.50
C TRP A 100 -5.94 -11.85 -15.42
N VAL A 101 -5.42 -10.65 -15.68
CA VAL A 101 -3.99 -10.34 -15.58
C VAL A 101 -3.80 -9.39 -14.40
N CYS A 102 -2.92 -9.76 -13.47
CA CYS A 102 -2.55 -8.91 -12.35
C CYS A 102 -1.13 -8.38 -12.57
N SER A 103 -1.00 -7.07 -12.82
CA SER A 103 0.26 -6.45 -13.26
C SER A 103 0.87 -5.55 -12.18
N VAL A 104 0.05 -4.87 -11.38
CA VAL A 104 0.52 -3.81 -10.49
C VAL A 104 0.23 -4.15 -9.03
N SER A 105 1.29 -4.13 -8.22
CA SER A 105 1.22 -4.28 -6.76
C SER A 105 1.59 -2.95 -6.13
N LEU A 106 0.64 -2.29 -5.50
CA LEU A 106 0.86 -1.06 -4.74
C LEU A 106 0.69 -1.39 -3.26
N GLU A 107 1.81 -1.56 -2.55
CA GLU A 107 1.86 -1.92 -1.12
C GLU A 107 1.01 -3.18 -0.79
N TRP A 108 -0.27 -3.00 -0.45
CA TRP A 108 -1.22 -4.02 -0.02
C TRP A 108 -2.36 -4.30 -1.01
N ASP A 109 -2.34 -3.64 -2.16
CA ASP A 109 -3.34 -3.76 -3.20
C ASP A 109 -2.75 -4.42 -4.44
N LEU A 110 -3.57 -5.22 -5.09
CA LEU A 110 -3.30 -5.84 -6.38
C LEU A 110 -4.31 -5.30 -7.40
N LEU A 111 -3.81 -4.65 -8.45
CA LEU A 111 -4.62 -4.25 -9.58
C LEU A 111 -4.65 -5.38 -10.61
N CYS A 112 -5.86 -5.85 -10.92
CA CYS A 112 -6.08 -6.89 -11.92
C CYS A 112 -7.13 -6.43 -12.93
N GLY A 113 -6.88 -6.73 -14.20
CA GLY A 113 -7.78 -6.42 -15.30
C GLY A 113 -8.23 -7.69 -16.01
N CYS A 114 -9.42 -7.64 -16.61
CA CYS A 114 -9.92 -8.70 -17.47
C CYS A 114 -9.27 -8.58 -18.88
N GLY A 115 -8.29 -9.43 -19.17
CA GLY A 115 -7.51 -9.64 -20.40
C GLY A 115 -7.86 -8.79 -21.62
N SER A 116 -9.04 -8.99 -22.22
CA SER A 116 -9.44 -8.32 -23.47
C SER A 116 -9.95 -6.88 -23.32
N HIS A 117 -10.27 -6.44 -22.10
CA HIS A 117 -10.88 -5.14 -21.81
C HIS A 117 -10.04 -4.26 -20.88
N ALA A 118 -8.91 -4.77 -20.38
CA ALA A 118 -8.05 -4.08 -19.44
C ALA A 118 -7.16 -3.06 -20.17
N ASP A 119 -7.43 -1.78 -19.94
CA ASP A 119 -6.56 -0.70 -20.38
C ASP A 119 -5.69 -0.25 -19.20
N TRP A 120 -4.39 -0.58 -19.27
CA TRP A 120 -3.42 -0.26 -18.23
C TRP A 120 -2.92 1.19 -18.30
N GLU A 121 -3.03 1.85 -19.46
CA GLU A 121 -2.62 3.25 -19.62
C GLU A 121 -3.71 4.19 -19.13
N GLU A 122 -4.97 3.92 -19.48
CA GLU A 122 -6.12 4.75 -19.05
C GLU A 122 -6.76 4.28 -17.74
N GLY A 123 -6.37 3.11 -17.24
CA GLY A 123 -6.89 2.53 -15.99
C GLY A 123 -8.32 2.01 -16.08
N LYS A 124 -8.84 1.79 -17.30
CA LYS A 124 -10.22 1.31 -17.52
C LYS A 124 -10.33 -0.19 -17.32
N SER A 125 -11.48 -0.61 -16.78
CA SER A 125 -11.82 -2.03 -16.53
C SER A 125 -10.85 -2.77 -15.60
N LEU A 126 -10.21 -2.02 -14.69
CA LEU A 126 -9.34 -2.58 -13.67
C LEU A 126 -10.09 -2.70 -12.33
N VAL A 127 -9.85 -3.80 -11.62
CA VAL A 127 -10.36 -4.04 -10.27
C VAL A 127 -9.18 -4.06 -9.31
N ARG A 128 -9.32 -3.31 -8.22
CA ARG A 128 -8.33 -3.28 -7.14
C ARG A 128 -8.73 -4.24 -6.02
N PHE A 129 -7.87 -5.20 -5.73
CA PHE A 129 -8.05 -6.17 -4.66
C PHE A 129 -7.08 -5.87 -3.50
N ALA A 130 -7.62 -5.59 -2.33
CA ALA A 130 -6.83 -5.48 -1.11
C ALA A 130 -6.58 -6.87 -0.52
N PHE A 131 -5.34 -7.17 -0.14
CA PHE A 131 -4.95 -8.44 0.50
C PHE A 131 -4.46 -8.30 1.95
N CYS A 132 -4.69 -7.15 2.57
CA CYS A 132 -4.42 -6.91 4.00
C CYS A 132 -5.49 -7.58 4.89
N ASN A 133 -5.67 -8.90 4.78
CA ASN A 133 -6.62 -9.67 5.58
C ASN A 133 -6.05 -11.05 5.95
N ASP A 134 -6.83 -11.85 6.66
CA ASP A 134 -6.47 -13.23 6.99
C ASP A 134 -6.44 -14.11 5.74
N GLU A 135 -5.50 -15.04 5.66
CA GLU A 135 -5.34 -15.92 4.49
C GLU A 135 -6.60 -16.73 4.18
N GLU A 136 -7.28 -17.22 5.22
CA GLU A 136 -8.51 -17.99 5.06
C GLU A 136 -9.62 -17.16 4.41
N LYS A 137 -9.78 -15.89 4.82
CA LYS A 137 -10.74 -14.97 4.22
C LYS A 137 -10.40 -14.67 2.77
N LEU A 138 -9.12 -14.52 2.45
CA LEU A 138 -8.66 -14.33 1.06
C LEU A 138 -8.99 -15.54 0.20
N ARG A 139 -8.67 -16.75 0.67
CA ARG A 139 -9.01 -18.01 -0.04
C ARG A 139 -10.52 -18.14 -0.25
N SER A 140 -11.31 -17.90 0.79
CA SER A 140 -12.76 -17.93 0.73
C SER A 140 -13.33 -16.89 -0.25
N ALA A 141 -12.76 -15.69 -0.30
CA ALA A 141 -13.15 -14.64 -1.24
C ALA A 141 -12.83 -15.02 -2.70
N VAL A 142 -11.64 -15.58 -2.94
CA VAL A 142 -11.23 -16.10 -4.26
C VAL A 142 -12.20 -17.18 -4.75
N GLU A 143 -12.56 -18.15 -3.90
CA GLU A 143 -13.50 -19.20 -4.30
C GLU A 143 -14.90 -18.66 -4.62
N ARG A 144 -15.40 -17.69 -3.85
CA ARG A 144 -16.65 -16.99 -4.17
C ARG A 144 -16.58 -16.26 -5.52
N MET A 145 -15.45 -15.62 -5.82
CA MET A 145 -15.26 -14.93 -7.10
C MET A 145 -15.22 -15.91 -8.27
N LYS A 146 -14.51 -17.04 -8.14
CA LYS A 146 -14.47 -18.11 -9.14
C LYS A 146 -15.86 -18.61 -9.50
N LEU A 147 -16.71 -18.84 -8.50
CA LEU A 147 -18.09 -19.26 -8.72
C LEU A 147 -18.87 -18.19 -9.48
N LYS A 148 -18.87 -16.94 -9.01
CA LYS A 148 -19.63 -15.85 -9.65
C LYS A 148 -19.19 -15.53 -11.07
N LEU A 149 -17.88 -15.58 -11.35
CA LEU A 149 -17.32 -15.25 -12.66
C LEU A 149 -17.53 -16.38 -13.67
N LYS A 150 -17.56 -17.65 -13.25
CA LYS A 150 -17.98 -18.76 -14.12
C LYS A 150 -19.40 -18.58 -14.64
N PHE A 151 -20.33 -18.11 -13.80
CA PHE A 151 -21.71 -17.84 -14.22
C PHE A 151 -21.81 -16.68 -15.22
N ALA A 152 -21.01 -15.62 -15.04
CA ALA A 152 -21.04 -14.44 -15.91
C ALA A 152 -20.47 -14.68 -17.33
N ILE A 153 -19.68 -15.74 -17.54
CA ILE A 153 -19.12 -16.10 -18.86
C ILE A 153 -20.04 -17.10 -19.60
N SER A 154 -20.96 -17.76 -18.88
CA SER A 154 -21.90 -18.75 -19.44
C SER A 154 -23.27 -18.18 -19.87
N SER A 155 -23.49 -16.88 -19.68
CA SER A 155 -24.74 -16.15 -19.95
C SER A 155 -24.49 -14.98 -20.88
#